data_AF-A0A2L0H4L7-F1
#
_entry.id   AF-A0A2L0H4L7-F1
#
_cell.length_a   1.000
_cell.length_b   1.000
_cell.length_c   1.000
_cell.angle_alpha   90.00
_cell.angle_beta   90.00
_cell.angle_gamma   90.00
#
_symmetry.space_group_name_H-M   'P 1'
#
loop_
_entity.id
_entity.type
_entity.pdbx_description
1 polymer ?
#
loop_
_entity_poly.entity_id
_entity_poly.type
_entity_poly.pdbx_seq_one_letter_code
_entity_poly.pdbx_strand_id
1 'polypeptide(L)' 'MSISTPEIVEWAERQIAQKRTWLECHGPSSKRPRPENESDTKLRDIAMLDEVIRLARGRAA' A
#
# COMPACT_ATOMS: atom_id res chain seq x y z
N MET A 1 3.69 -4.11 -23.50
CA MET A 1 2.71 -4.62 -22.51
C MET A 1 2.05 -3.43 -21.85
N SER A 2 0.73 -3.30 -21.95
CA SER A 2 -0.06 -2.27 -21.27
C SER A 2 -0.81 -2.92 -20.10
N ILE A 3 -0.71 -2.35 -18.91
CA ILE A 3 -1.47 -2.79 -17.75
C ILE A 3 -2.88 -2.19 -17.81
N SER A 4 -3.91 -3.00 -17.57
CA SER A 4 -5.29 -2.55 -17.52
C SER A 4 -5.64 -1.93 -16.16
N THR A 5 -6.70 -1.13 -16.13
CA THR A 5 -7.18 -0.52 -14.88
C THR A 5 -7.52 -1.55 -13.79
N PRO A 6 -8.22 -2.68 -14.09
CA PRO A 6 -8.44 -3.73 -13.09
C PRO A 6 -7.13 -4.34 -12.55
N GLU A 7 -6.13 -4.56 -13.40
CA GLU A 7 -4.83 -5.09 -12.97
C GLU A 7 -4.09 -4.10 -12.05
N ILE A 8 -4.21 -2.78 -12.29
CA ILE A 8 -3.67 -1.75 -11.37
C ILE A 8 -4.36 -1.82 -10.01
N VAL A 9 -5.70 -1.96 -9.98
CA VAL A 9 -6.48 -2.02 -8.74
C VAL A 9 -6.10 -3.27 -7.94
N GLU A 10 -6.08 -4.43 -8.57
CA GLU A 10 -5.71 -5.69 -7.92
C GLU A 10 -4.27 -5.63 -7.37
N TRP A 11 -3.34 -5.08 -8.15
CA TRP A 11 -1.97 -4.87 -7.70
C TRP A 11 -1.91 -3.95 -6.47
N ALA A 12 -2.61 -2.81 -6.49
CA ALA A 12 -2.61 -1.86 -5.40
C ALA A 12 -3.20 -2.44 -4.12
N GLU A 13 -4.31 -3.19 -4.21
CA GLU A 13 -4.92 -3.88 -3.08
C GLU A 13 -3.96 -4.90 -2.44
N ARG A 14 -3.24 -5.68 -3.26
CA ARG A 14 -2.21 -6.61 -2.78
C ARG A 14 -1.05 -5.89 -2.09
N GLN A 15 -0.61 -4.74 -2.63
CA GLN A 15 0.43 -3.93 -2.01
C GLN A 15 -0.01 -3.37 -0.64
N ILE A 16 -1.25 -2.90 -0.53
CA ILE A 16 -1.81 -2.43 0.75
C ILE A 16 -1.83 -3.56 1.77
N ALA A 17 -2.33 -4.75 1.39
CA ALA A 17 -2.37 -5.92 2.27
C ALA A 17 -0.98 -6.27 2.81
N GLN A 18 0.03 -6.34 1.94
CA GLN A 18 1.41 -6.59 2.34
C GLN A 18 1.94 -5.56 3.34
N LYS A 19 1.68 -4.26 3.09
CA LYS A 19 2.14 -3.18 3.98
C LYS A 19 1.44 -3.23 5.34
N ARG A 20 0.15 -3.57 5.39
CA ARG A 20 -0.59 -3.77 6.64
C ARG A 20 -0.03 -4.95 7.44
N THR A 21 0.19 -6.10 6.81
CA THR A 21 0.84 -7.25 7.47
C THR A 21 2.22 -6.89 8.00
N TRP A 22 3.00 -6.11 7.23
CA TRP A 22 4.29 -5.62 7.72
C TRP A 22 4.13 -4.76 8.97
N LEU A 23 3.18 -3.81 8.99
CA LEU A 23 2.93 -2.96 10.15
C LEU A 23 2.46 -3.75 11.38
N GLU A 24 1.66 -4.80 11.18
CA GLU A 24 1.22 -5.69 12.26
C GLU A 24 2.39 -6.49 12.87
N CYS A 25 3.27 -7.02 12.02
CA CYS A 25 4.41 -7.84 12.49
C CYS A 25 5.61 -6.99 12.97
N HIS A 26 5.79 -5.80 12.39
CA HIS A 26 7.05 -5.05 12.42
C HIS A 26 6.88 -3.53 12.61
N GLY A 27 5.66 -3.03 12.77
CA GLY A 27 5.37 -1.61 12.96
C GLY A 27 5.76 -1.09 14.35
N PRO A 28 5.15 0.02 14.81
CA PRO A 28 5.57 0.75 16.02
C PRO A 28 5.65 -0.09 17.30
N SER A 29 4.87 -1.17 17.37
CA SER A 29 4.84 -2.09 18.52
C SER A 29 5.92 -3.18 18.45
N SER A 30 6.75 -3.23 17.39
CA SER A 30 7.77 -4.26 17.22
C SER A 30 8.97 -4.05 18.15
N LYS A 31 9.45 -5.13 18.76
CA LYS A 31 10.66 -5.12 19.61
C LYS A 31 11.97 -5.13 18.80
N ARG A 32 11.90 -5.28 17.47
CA ARG A 32 13.09 -5.29 16.60
C ARG A 32 13.43 -3.87 16.14
N PRO A 33 14.72 -3.48 16.11
CA PRO A 33 15.10 -2.19 15.56
C PRO A 33 14.72 -2.13 14.07
N ARG A 34 14.11 -1.01 13.69
CA ARG A 34 13.75 -0.66 12.33
C ARG A 34 14.27 0.75 12.03
N PRO A 35 14.52 1.07 10.75
CA PRO A 35 14.73 2.45 10.36
C PRO A 35 13.58 3.33 10.88
N GLU A 36 13.93 4.47 11.46
CA GLU A 36 13.03 5.36 12.19
C GLU A 36 11.76 5.71 11.39
N ASN A 37 11.91 5.90 10.08
CA ASN A 37 10.84 6.34 9.19
C ASN A 37 10.15 5.19 8.44
N GLU A 38 10.48 3.93 8.72
CA GLU A 38 9.97 2.82 7.91
C GLU A 38 8.46 2.65 8.07
N SER A 39 7.94 2.72 9.28
CA SER A 39 6.49 2.65 9.56
C SER A 39 5.73 3.79 8.89
N ASP A 40 6.24 5.03 9.02
CA ASP A 40 5.63 6.22 8.41
C ASP A 40 5.63 6.14 6.88
N THR A 41 6.70 5.57 6.31
CA THR A 41 6.76 5.32 4.86
C THR A 41 5.68 4.32 4.44
N LYS A 42 5.47 3.22 5.17
CA LYS A 42 4.42 2.24 4.85
C LYS A 42 3.02 2.87 4.95
N LEU A 43 2.77 3.71 5.96
CA LEU A 43 1.51 4.42 6.12
C LEU A 43 1.24 5.42 4.97
N ARG A 44 2.27 6.20 4.61
CA ARG A 44 2.21 7.09 3.44
C ARG A 44 1.92 6.32 2.15
N ASP A 45 2.63 5.20 1.94
CA ASP A 45 2.42 4.36 0.76
C ASP A 45 1.00 3.81 0.68
N ILE A 46 0.43 3.37 1.81
CA ILE A 46 -0.96 2.90 1.86
C ILE A 46 -1.91 4.02 1.40
N ALA A 47 -1.75 5.23 1.94
CA ALA A 47 -2.59 6.38 1.54
C ALA A 47 -2.45 6.72 0.05
N MET A 48 -1.23 6.63 -0.50
CA MET A 48 -1.01 6.83 -1.95
C MET A 48 -1.64 5.72 -2.79
N LEU A 49 -1.59 4.46 -2.34
CA LEU A 49 -2.20 3.32 -3.04
C LEU A 49 -3.73 3.39 -3.01
N ASP A 50 -4.32 3.84 -1.90
CA ASP A 50 -5.77 4.11 -1.81
C ASP A 50 -6.19 5.17 -2.85
N GLU A 51 -5.39 6.22 -3.02
CA GLU A 51 -5.64 7.25 -4.03
C GLU A 51 -5.47 6.71 -5.47
N VAL A 52 -4.49 5.83 -5.71
CA VAL A 52 -4.34 5.13 -6.99
C VAL A 52 -5.60 4.32 -7.32
N ILE A 53 -6.13 3.56 -6.35
CA ILE A 53 -7.36 2.80 -6.53
C ILE A 53 -8.54 3.73 -6.86
N ARG A 54 -8.65 4.86 -6.15
CA ARG A 54 -9.70 5.86 -6.38
C ARG A 54 -9.65 6.41 -7.81
N LEU A 55 -8.46 6.80 -8.27
CA LEU A 55 -8.25 7.33 -9.63
C LEU A 55 -8.48 6.27 -10.70
N ALA A 56 -8.02 5.03 -10.47
CA ALA A 56 -8.20 3.91 -11.38
C ALA A 56 -9.70 3.61 -11.56
N ARG A 57 -10.45 3.46 -10.46
CA ARG A 57 -11.90 3.21 -10.51
C ARG A 57 -12.66 4.37 -11.16
N GLY A 58 -12.25 5.62 -10.90
CA GLY A 58 -12.86 6.80 -11.54
C GLY A 58 -12.62 6.91 -13.04
N ARG A 59 -11.55 6.29 -13.58
CA ARG A 59 -11.29 6.21 -15.03
C ARG A 59 -12.02 5.07 -15.73
N ALA A 60 -12.53 4.09 -14.97
CA ALA A 60 -13.26 2.95 -15.51
C ALA A 60 -14.78 3.17 -15.57
N ALA A 61 -15.28 4.24 -14.96
CA ALA A 61 -16.67 4.70 -15.02
C ALA A 61 -16.90 5.59 -16.23
#